data_AF-A0A1D6P7A2-F1
#
_entry.id   AF-A0A1D6P7A2-F1
#
_cell.length_a   1.000
_cell.length_b   1.000
_cell.length_c   1.000
_cell.angle_alpha   90.00
_cell.angle_beta   90.00
_cell.angle_gamma   90.00
#
_symmetry.space_group_name_H-M   'P 1'
#
loop_
_entity.id
_entity.type
_entity.pdbx_description
1 polymer ?
#
loop_
_entity_poly.entity_id
_entity_poly.type
_entity_poly.pdbx_seq_one_letter_code
_entity_poly.pdbx_strand_id
1 'polypeptide(L)' 'MGSLANNIMVVGVVLAALVAGGSCGPPKVPPGPNITTNYNGKWLTARATWYGQPNGAGAPDNGTSGIHVYTPPVGRSFM' A
#
# COMPACT_ATOMS: atom_id res chain seq x y z
N MET A 1 -5.04 -39.38 -27.64
CA MET A 1 -5.39 -37.97 -27.92
C MET A 1 -5.77 -37.15 -26.66
N GLY A 2 -5.74 -37.68 -25.42
CA GLY A 2 -6.24 -36.95 -24.22
C GLY A 2 -5.23 -36.12 -23.41
N SER A 3 -3.92 -36.38 -23.50
CA SER A 3 -2.92 -35.73 -22.64
C SER A 3 -2.51 -34.32 -23.10
N LEU A 4 -2.39 -34.12 -24.42
CA LEU A 4 -2.02 -32.82 -25.00
C LEU A 4 -3.13 -31.77 -24.80
N ALA A 5 -4.39 -32.17 -24.95
CA ALA A 5 -5.54 -31.29 -24.74
C ALA A 5 -5.64 -30.81 -23.28
N ASN A 6 -5.44 -31.71 -22.31
CA ASN A 6 -5.45 -31.34 -20.89
C ASN A 6 -4.33 -30.36 -20.53
N ASN A 7 -3.13 -30.54 -21.07
CA ASN A 7 -2.02 -29.63 -20.80
C ASN A 7 -2.26 -28.23 -21.37
N ILE A 8 -2.84 -28.13 -22.58
CA ILE A 8 -3.20 -26.84 -23.18
C ILE A 8 -4.27 -26.12 -22.35
N MET A 9 -5.26 -26.84 -21.85
CA MET A 9 -6.31 -26.27 -20.99
C MET A 9 -5.75 -25.78 -19.65
N VAL A 10 -4.85 -26.55 -19.02
CA VAL A 10 -4.20 -26.16 -17.76
C VAL A 10 -3.33 -24.91 -17.96
N VAL A 11 -2.54 -24.86 -19.03
CA VAL A 11 -1.71 -23.68 -19.35
C VAL A 11 -2.58 -22.46 -19.64
N GLY A 12 -3.69 -22.64 -20.36
CA GLY A 12 -4.65 -21.57 -20.63
C GLY A 12 -5.29 -20.99 -19.37
N VAL A 13 -5.68 -21.85 -18.42
CA VAL A 13 -6.27 -21.43 -17.14
C VAL A 13 -5.24 -20.71 -16.27
N VAL A 14 -4.01 -21.20 -16.20
CA VAL A 14 -2.93 -20.56 -15.42
C VAL A 14 -2.59 -19.19 -15.99
N LEU A 15 -2.52 -19.06 -17.33
CA LEU A 15 -2.27 -17.77 -17.97
C LEU A 15 -3.42 -16.79 -17.75
N ALA A 16 -4.67 -17.25 -17.87
CA ALA A 16 -5.85 -16.43 -17.61
C ALA A 16 -5.91 -15.96 -16.14
N ALA A 17 -5.57 -16.83 -15.18
CA ALA A 17 -5.50 -16.47 -13.77
C ALA A 17 -4.37 -15.47 -13.47
N LEU A 18 -3.23 -15.58 -14.15
CA LEU A 18 -2.12 -14.63 -14.03
C LEU A 18 -2.48 -13.26 -14.60
N VAL A 19 -3.17 -13.22 -15.75
CA VAL A 19 -3.64 -11.98 -16.38
C VAL A 19 -4.77 -11.33 -15.57
N ALA A 20 -5.70 -12.12 -15.04
CA ALA A 20 -6.80 -11.62 -14.22
C ALA A 20 -6.34 -11.18 -12.81
N GLY A 21 -5.41 -11.92 -12.20
CA GLY A 21 -4.86 -11.62 -10.87
C GLY A 21 -3.79 -10.52 -10.87
N GLY A 22 -3.05 -10.37 -11.98
CA GLY A 22 -2.06 -9.32 -12.18
C GLY A 22 -2.65 -7.98 -12.63
N SER A 23 -3.92 -7.95 -13.03
CA SER A 23 -4.61 -6.73 -13.46
C SER A 23 -5.26 -5.99 -12.29
N CYS A 24 -4.52 -5.77 -11.20
CA CYS A 24 -4.64 -4.48 -10.52
C CYS A 24 -3.98 -3.45 -11.44
N GLY A 25 -4.76 -2.97 -12.43
CA GLY A 25 -4.29 -1.97 -13.38
C GLY A 25 -3.61 -0.82 -12.65
N PRO A 26 -2.56 -0.20 -13.24
CA PRO A 26 -1.85 0.89 -12.60
C PRO A 26 -2.86 1.93 -12.10
N PRO A 27 -2.66 2.49 -10.89
CA PRO A 27 -3.58 3.44 -10.31
C PRO A 27 -4.00 4.48 -11.35
N LYS A 28 -5.31 4.69 -11.53
CA LYS A 28 -5.88 5.64 -12.51
C LYS A 28 -5.28 7.04 -12.38
N VAL A 29 -4.83 7.38 -11.18
CA VAL A 29 -4.01 8.55 -10.88
C VAL A 29 -2.58 8.08 -10.64
N PRO A 30 -1.61 8.43 -11.51
CA PRO A 30 -0.22 8.05 -11.29
C PRO A 30 0.28 8.70 -9.98
N PRO A 31 1.07 7.97 -9.18
CA PRO A 31 1.74 8.55 -8.03
C PRO A 31 2.58 9.75 -8.46
N GLY A 32 2.61 10.80 -7.63
CA GLY A 32 3.53 11.91 -7.82
C GLY A 32 4.99 11.47 -7.65
N PRO A 33 5.97 12.36 -7.92
CA PRO A 33 7.38 12.07 -7.73
C PRO A 33 7.69 11.57 -6.31
N ASN A 34 8.55 10.55 -6.20
CA ASN A 34 8.96 9.98 -4.91
C ASN A 34 9.70 11.01 -4.05
N ILE A 35 9.40 11.04 -2.76
CA ILE A 35 10.14 11.84 -1.78
C ILE A 35 11.51 11.18 -1.55
N THR A 36 12.57 11.98 -1.70
CA THR A 36 13.96 11.56 -1.44
C THR A 36 14.47 12.22 -0.17
N THR A 37 15.73 11.99 0.20
CA THR A 37 16.41 12.66 1.32
C THR A 37 16.67 14.15 1.09
N ASN A 38 16.10 14.75 0.04
CA ASN A 38 16.20 16.18 -0.24
C ASN A 38 15.14 16.98 0.54
N TYR A 39 15.58 17.63 1.61
CA TYR A 39 14.75 18.49 2.46
C TYR A 39 14.70 19.95 1.94
N ASN A 40 14.11 20.16 0.75
CA ASN A 40 14.12 21.47 0.08
C ASN A 40 13.23 22.56 0.75
N GLY A 41 12.53 22.23 1.84
CA GLY A 41 11.70 23.17 2.61
C GLY A 41 10.46 23.72 1.87
N LYS A 42 10.14 23.22 0.68
CA LYS A 42 8.99 23.67 -0.10
C LYS A 42 7.75 22.85 0.24
N TRP A 43 6.61 23.53 0.32
CA TRP A 43 5.32 22.88 0.48
C TRP A 43 4.94 22.10 -0.78
N LEU A 44 4.41 20.88 -0.60
CA LEU A 44 3.90 20.03 -1.67
C LEU A 44 2.39 19.83 -1.51
N THR A 45 1.65 19.90 -2.61
CA THR A 45 0.20 19.64 -2.59
C THR A 45 -0.07 18.14 -2.50
N ALA A 46 -0.84 17.72 -1.50
CA ALA A 46 -1.31 16.35 -1.33
C ALA A 46 -2.77 16.33 -0.86
N ARG A 47 -3.49 15.23 -1.13
CA ARG A 47 -4.83 15.00 -0.56
C ARG A 47 -4.67 14.31 0.80
N ALA A 48 -5.40 14.79 1.79
CA ALA A 48 -5.43 14.20 3.12
C ALA A 48 -6.81 13.58 3.40
N THR A 49 -6.82 12.39 3.98
CA THR A 49 -8.00 11.72 4.53
C THR A 49 -7.63 11.10 5.87
N TRP A 50 -8.62 10.84 6.72
CA TRP A 50 -8.43 10.19 8.02
C TRP A 50 -9.23 8.89 8.09
N TYR A 51 -8.84 7.99 8.98
CA TYR A 51 -9.52 6.72 9.24
C TYR A 51 -9.42 6.36 10.73
N GLY A 52 -10.28 5.47 11.22
CA GLY A 52 -10.32 5.06 12.62
C GLY A 52 -11.15 5.97 13.50
N GLN A 53 -10.87 5.97 14.81
CA GLN A 53 -11.59 6.81 15.76
C GLN A 53 -11.23 8.29 15.56
N PRO A 54 -12.19 9.24 15.73
CA PRO A 54 -11.94 10.66 15.52
C PRO A 54 -10.80 11.25 16.35
N ASN A 55 -10.55 10.69 17.54
CA ASN A 55 -9.50 11.12 18.45
C ASN A 55 -8.36 10.09 18.56
N GLY A 56 -8.25 9.16 17.62
CA GLY A 56 -7.25 8.09 17.63
C GLY A 56 -6.20 8.17 16.52
N ALA A 57 -5.17 7.32 16.63
CA ALA A 57 -4.02 7.30 15.71
C ALA A 57 -4.25 6.47 14.42
N GLY A 58 -5.50 6.05 14.16
CA GLY A 58 -5.86 5.12 13.09
C GLY A 58 -5.60 3.67 13.50
N ALA A 59 -6.66 2.92 13.79
CA ALA A 59 -6.56 1.53 14.23
C ALA A 59 -6.01 0.60 13.11
N PRO A 60 -5.18 -0.40 13.43
CA PRO A 60 -4.57 -0.65 14.75
C PRO A 60 -3.41 0.34 15.00
N ASP A 61 -3.20 0.71 16.27
CA ASP A 61 -2.19 1.71 16.67
C ASP A 61 -0.74 1.30 16.37
N ASN A 62 -0.52 0.13 15.76
CA ASN A 62 0.77 -0.39 15.30
C ASN A 62 0.95 -0.40 13.77
N GLY A 63 -0.09 -0.05 12.98
CA GLY A 63 -0.04 0.08 11.52
C GLY A 63 0.73 -1.04 10.78
N THR A 64 1.16 -0.76 9.54
CA THR A 64 2.05 -1.68 8.79
C THR A 64 3.51 -1.59 9.25
N SER A 65 3.87 -0.47 9.91
CA SER A 65 5.24 -0.20 10.35
C SER A 65 5.65 -0.93 11.65
N GLY A 66 4.70 -1.52 12.37
CA GLY A 66 4.95 -2.21 13.65
C GLY A 66 5.25 -1.27 14.83
N ILE A 67 5.20 0.05 14.64
CA ILE A 67 5.45 1.05 15.69
C ILE A 67 4.13 1.42 16.36
N HIS A 68 4.07 1.34 17.70
CA HIS A 68 2.91 1.76 18.48
C HIS A 68 2.86 3.29 18.59
N VAL A 69 1.84 3.92 18.01
CA VAL A 69 1.78 5.39 17.78
C VAL A 69 0.97 6.14 18.86
N TYR A 70 0.20 5.44 19.70
CA TYR A 70 -0.67 6.08 20.70
C TYR A 70 0.03 6.50 22.00
N THR A 71 1.24 6.01 22.23
CA THR A 71 2.04 6.40 23.41
C THR A 71 3.02 7.51 23.04
N PRO A 72 3.25 8.49 23.92
CA PRO A 72 4.23 9.54 23.66
C PRO A 72 5.61 8.92 23.38
N PRO A 73 6.43 9.55 22.52
CA PRO A 73 7.80 9.13 22.33
C PRO A 73 8.49 9.05 23.69
N VAL A 74 9.07 7.91 24.02
CA VAL A 74 9.87 7.71 25.24
C VAL A 74 11.15 8.55 25.15
N GLY A 75 11.05 9.85 25.41
CA GLY A 75 12.18 10.76 25.37
C GLY A 75 11.91 12.17 24.88
N ARG A 76 10.93 12.85 25.50
CA ARG A 76 10.97 14.31 25.82
C ARG A 76 9.61 14.75 26.38
N SER A 77 9.48 14.73 27.70
CA SER A 77 8.59 15.65 28.40
C SER A 77 9.19 17.05 28.23
N PHE A 78 8.61 17.86 27.37
CA PHE A 78 8.85 19.31 27.43
C PHE A 78 7.94 19.85 28.53
N MET A 79 8.49 19.97 29.75
CA MET A 79 8.08 21.01 30.68
C MET A 79 8.76 22.32 30.29
#